data_AF-A0A059DB19-F1
#
_entry.id   AF-A0A059DB19-F1
#
_cell.length_a   1.000
_cell.length_b   1.000
_cell.length_c   1.000
_cell.angle_alpha   90.00
_cell.angle_beta   90.00
_cell.angle_gamma   90.00
#
_symmetry.space_group_name_H-M   'P 1'
#
loop_
_entity.id
_entity.type
_entity.pdbx_description
1 polymer ?
#
loop_
_entity_poly.entity_id
_entity_poly.type
_entity_poly.pdbx_seq_one_letter_code
_entity_poly.pdbx_strand_id
1 'polypeptide(L)' 'MSEPEPPFRPREKLIEKQKYFQTINKPTYLKGPYDKITSVAIPLALAATAMYMTGRGIYNMAHGIGKKDML' A
#
# COMPACT_ATOMS: atom_id res chain seq x y z
N MET A 1 -12.51 44.19 -10.98
CA MET A 1 -12.41 42.83 -10.43
C MET A 1 -10.96 42.40 -10.62
N SER A 2 -10.27 42.04 -9.54
CA SER A 2 -8.91 41.49 -9.64
C SER A 2 -8.95 40.14 -10.34
N GLU A 3 -7.98 39.87 -11.22
CA GLU A 3 -7.86 38.55 -11.86
C GLU A 3 -7.66 37.46 -10.79
N PRO A 4 -8.28 36.28 -10.94
CA PRO A 4 -8.07 35.17 -10.02
C PRO A 4 -6.60 34.73 -10.06
N GLU A 5 -5.97 34.61 -8.89
CA GLU A 5 -4.57 34.18 -8.82
C GLU A 5 -4.36 32.83 -9.49
N PRO A 6 -3.30 32.68 -10.31
CA PRO A 6 -3.01 31.40 -10.94
C PRO A 6 -2.58 30.37 -9.88
N PRO A 7 -2.92 29.09 -10.08
CA PRO A 7 -2.53 28.02 -9.15
C PRO A 7 -1.00 27.92 -9.03
N PHE A 8 -0.52 27.50 -7.85
CA PHE A 8 0.92 27.34 -7.53
C PHE A 8 1.70 26.43 -8.48
N ARG A 9 1.00 25.58 -9.26
CA ARG A 9 1.60 24.76 -10.30
C ARG A 9 0.86 24.94 -11.62
N PRO A 10 1.60 25.03 -12.74
CA PRO A 10 1.02 25.02 -14.07
C PRO A 10 0.21 23.72 -14.31
N ARG A 11 -0.94 23.82 -14.99
CA ARG A 11 -1.88 22.70 -15.16
C ARG A 11 -1.41 21.66 -16.18
N GLU A 12 -0.41 21.99 -16.99
CA GLU A 12 0.14 21.14 -18.04
C GLU A 12 0.63 19.80 -17.47
N LYS A 13 1.31 19.83 -16.32
CA LYS A 13 1.78 18.62 -15.62
C LYS A 13 0.62 17.73 -15.15
N LEU A 14 -0.50 18.32 -14.75
CA LEU A 14 -1.68 17.55 -14.35
C LEU A 14 -2.36 16.91 -15.57
N ILE A 15 -2.49 17.66 -16.66
CA ILE A 15 -3.08 17.17 -17.92
C ILE A 15 -2.25 16.02 -18.49
N GLU A 16 -0.91 16.11 -18.39
CA GLU A 16 0.00 15.03 -18.81
C GLU A 16 -0.23 13.75 -17.98
N LYS A 17 -0.34 13.87 -16.64
CA LYS A 17 -0.65 12.72 -15.77
C LYS A 17 -2.05 12.17 -16.02
N GLN A 18 -3.04 13.02 -16.28
CA GLN A 18 -4.39 12.60 -16.64
C GLN A 18 -4.39 11.75 -17.91
N LYS A 19 -3.75 12.24 -18.98
CA LYS A 19 -3.59 11.47 -20.22
C LYS A 19 -2.88 10.14 -19.98
N TYR A 20 -1.77 10.15 -19.23
CA TYR A 20 -1.03 8.93 -18.88
C TYR A 20 -1.88 7.89 -18.14
N PHE A 21 -2.64 8.29 -17.10
CA PHE A 21 -3.43 7.33 -16.32
C PHE A 21 -4.75 6.92 -16.99
N GLN A 22 -5.25 7.71 -17.94
CA GLN A 22 -6.44 7.41 -18.72
C GLN A 22 -6.17 6.40 -19.84
N THR A 23 -4.95 6.35 -20.39
CA THR A 23 -4.59 5.36 -21.44
C THR A 23 -4.32 3.97 -20.88
N ILE A 24 -4.14 3.82 -19.57
CA ILE A 24 -3.82 2.54 -18.92
C ILE A 24 -5.11 1.78 -18.57
N ASN A 25 -5.31 0.64 -19.24
CA ASN A 25 -6.40 -0.30 -18.97
C ASN A 25 -6.05 -1.26 -17.81
N LYS A 26 -5.92 -0.70 -16.61
CA LYS A 26 -5.73 -1.46 -15.36
C LYS A 26 -6.65 -0.92 -14.26
N PRO A 27 -6.97 -1.74 -13.23
CA PRO A 27 -7.64 -1.25 -12.03
C PRO A 27 -6.89 -0.06 -11.42
N THR A 28 -7.63 0.83 -10.76
CA THR A 28 -7.10 2.10 -10.23
C THR A 28 -5.86 1.94 -9.35
N TYR A 29 -5.78 0.88 -8.55
CA TYR A 29 -4.68 0.59 -7.63
C TYR A 29 -3.46 -0.09 -8.29
N LEU A 30 -3.41 -0.19 -9.62
CA LEU A 30 -2.31 -0.80 -10.38
C LEU A 30 -1.90 0.02 -11.62
N LYS A 31 -2.33 1.28 -11.70
CA LYS A 31 -2.10 2.10 -12.91
C LYS A 31 -0.67 2.60 -12.97
N GLY A 32 -0.13 3.08 -11.86
CA GLY A 32 1.23 3.58 -11.77
C GLY A 32 2.29 2.48 -11.62
N PRO A 33 3.55 2.75 -12.00
CA PRO A 33 4.65 1.84 -11.71
C PRO A 33 4.90 1.70 -10.21
N TYR A 34 4.68 2.79 -9.44
CA TYR A 34 4.79 2.79 -7.98
C TYR A 34 3.70 1.96 -7.30
N ASP A 35 2.49 1.93 -7.88
CA ASP A 35 1.35 1.19 -7.34
C ASP A 35 1.65 -0.31 -7.19
N LYS A 36 2.48 -0.88 -8.05
CA LYS A 36 2.91 -2.28 -7.92
C LYS A 36 3.67 -2.52 -6.60
N ILE A 37 4.53 -1.58 -6.21
CA ILE A 37 5.32 -1.70 -4.97
C ILE A 37 4.39 -1.47 -3.77
N THR A 38 3.61 -0.39 -3.80
CA THR A 38 2.79 0.04 -2.66
C THR A 38 1.55 -0.82 -2.44
N SER A 39 0.95 -1.36 -3.50
CA SER A 39 -0.34 -2.04 -3.43
C SER A 39 -0.24 -3.56 -3.59
N VAL A 40 0.93 -4.09 -3.97
CA VAL A 40 1.14 -5.55 -4.09
C VAL A 40 2.27 -6.01 -3.17
N ALA A 41 3.50 -5.53 -3.37
CA ALA A 41 4.66 -6.07 -2.68
C ALA A 41 4.62 -5.84 -1.16
N ILE A 42 4.42 -4.58 -0.73
CA ILE A 42 4.40 -4.22 0.69
C ILE A 42 3.21 -4.89 1.41
N PRO A 43 1.96 -4.81 0.91
CA PRO A 43 0.84 -5.40 1.62
C PRO A 43 0.91 -6.93 1.66
N LEU A 44 1.37 -7.60 0.60
CA LEU A 44 1.51 -9.06 0.62
C LEU A 44 2.57 -9.53 1.60
N ALA A 45 3.74 -8.89 1.63
CA ALA A 45 4.80 -9.24 2.58
C ALA A 45 4.33 -9.03 4.04
N LEU A 46 3.65 -7.92 4.30
CA LEU A 46 3.10 -7.62 5.62
C LEU A 46 2.00 -8.61 6.01
N ALA A 47 1.06 -8.91 5.11
CA ALA A 47 -0.01 -9.86 5.38
C ALA A 47 0.54 -11.27 5.63
N ALA A 48 1.49 -11.73 4.81
CA ALA A 48 2.10 -13.05 4.97
C ALA A 48 2.83 -13.18 6.31
N THR A 49 3.64 -12.18 6.68
CA THR A 49 4.37 -12.17 7.96
C THR A 49 3.41 -12.10 9.15
N ALA A 50 2.39 -11.24 9.09
CA ALA A 50 1.38 -11.13 10.14
C ALA A 50 0.60 -12.43 10.32
N MET A 51 0.14 -13.05 9.23
CA MET A 51 -0.56 -14.35 9.28
C MET A 51 0.33 -15.44 9.85
N TYR A 52 1.60 -15.51 9.44
CA TYR A 52 2.54 -16.49 9.96
C TYR A 52 2.78 -16.33 11.47
N MET A 53 3.04 -15.10 11.93
CA MET A 53 3.24 -14.82 13.35
C MET A 53 1.99 -15.12 14.18
N THR A 54 0.81 -14.76 13.67
CA THR A 54 -0.46 -15.03 14.33
C THR A 54 -0.72 -16.53 14.44
N GLY A 55 -0.54 -17.27 13.34
CA GLY A 55 -0.71 -18.72 13.31
C GLY A 55 0.25 -19.43 14.27
N ARG A 56 1.53 -19.02 14.27
CA ARG A 56 2.52 -19.55 15.23
C ARG A 56 2.13 -19.22 16.69
N GLY A 57 1.65 -18.01 16.95
CA GLY A 57 1.18 -17.60 18.28
C GLY A 57 0.02 -18.48 18.76
N ILE A 58 -1.00 -18.67 17.92
CA ILE A 58 -2.14 -19.54 18.22
C ILE A 58 -1.69 -20.98 18.45
N TYR A 59 -0.82 -21.51 17.58
CA TYR A 59 -0.27 -22.86 17.72
C TYR A 59 0.46 -23.05 19.05
N ASN A 60 1.33 -22.11 19.41
CA ASN A 60 2.09 -22.16 20.65
C ASN A 60 1.17 -22.13 21.88
N MET A 61 0.16 -21.25 21.87
CA MET A 61 -0.85 -21.18 22.94
C MET A 61 -1.64 -22.49 23.06
N ALA A 62 -2.07 -23.07 21.94
CA ALA A 62 -2.84 -24.32 21.91
C ALA A 62 -2.04 -25.53 22.42
N HIS A 63 -0.71 -25.55 22.23
CA HIS A 63 0.16 -26.65 22.64
C HIS A 63 0.90 -26.37 23.96
N GLY A 64 0.61 -25.25 24.63
CA GLY A 64 1.29 -24.87 25.88
C GLY A 64 2.80 -24.61 25.73
N ILE A 65 3.26 -24.31 24.52
CA ILE A 65 4.68 -24.08 24.18
C ILE A 65 5.05 -22.62 24.48
N GLY A 66 6.27 -22.39 24.98
CA GLY A 66 6.81 -21.03 25.17
C GLY A 66 6.40 -20.36 26.47
N LYS A 67 5.92 -21.13 27.46
CA LYS A 67 5.82 -20.65 28.84
C LYS A 67 7.22 -20.31 29.34
N LYS A 68 7.40 -19.12 29.93
CA LYS A 68 8.62 -18.80 30.67
C LYS A 68 8.55 -19.53 32.00
N ASP A 69 9.64 -20.18 32.39
CA ASP A 69 9.80 -20.68 33.75
C ASP A 69 9.75 -19.47 34.70
N MET A 70 8.80 -19.50 35.64
CA MET A 70 8.75 -18.55 36.74
C MET A 70 9.74 -19.06 37.79
N LEU A 71 10.92 -18.42 37.84
CA LEU A 71 11.79 -18.47 39.03
C LEU A 71 11.10 -17.78 40.21
#